data_AF-A0A9X3EIH1-F1
#
_entry.id   AF-A0A9X3EIH1-F1
#
_cell.length_a   1.000
_cell.length_b   1.000
_cell.length_c   1.000
_cell.angle_alpha   90.00
_cell.angle_beta   90.00
_cell.angle_gamma   90.00
#
_symmetry.space_group_name_H-M   'P 1'
#
loop_
_entity.id
_entity.type
_entity.pdbx_description
1 polymer ?
#
loop_
_entity_poly.entity_id
_entity_poly.type
_entity_poly.pdbx_seq_one_letter_code
_entity_poly.pdbx_strand_id
1 'polypeptide(L)'
;MRYEGKIFRPPSEADAYILQATIGCSWNRCTYCDMYSDKVYRERETDACLEDLRTAAAIAKNRVDKVFVGDGDALGMPTDRWLAILKAADAGFPRLRRVSCYATAINILKKTPDELAALRAAGLSRIYIGPESGDDATLKRIAKGSTFAEHVAAAERARGGDRAQRDRAARDRRHRTRPRARVRDRPPDHGDGPGVRVGADDHGGAEDAAAHAAHPRPLRAAVRGRDAP
;
A
#
# COMPACT_ATOMS: atom_id res chain seq x y z
N MET A 1 12.01 9.18 -9.60
CA MET A 1 11.73 7.77 -9.29
C MET A 1 12.03 6.95 -10.52
N ARG A 2 12.60 5.75 -10.34
CA ARG A 2 13.03 4.88 -11.44
C ARG A 2 12.17 3.61 -11.42
N TYR A 3 11.14 3.57 -12.26
CA TYR A 3 10.28 2.40 -12.40
C TYR A 3 10.62 1.60 -13.65
N GLU A 4 10.50 0.28 -13.55
CA GLU A 4 10.66 -0.65 -14.67
C GLU A 4 9.37 -1.44 -14.91
N GLY A 5 8.88 -1.35 -16.15
CA GLY A 5 7.65 -2.01 -16.60
C GLY A 5 6.39 -1.47 -15.91
N LYS A 6 5.31 -2.26 -16.01
CA LYS A 6 4.01 -1.93 -15.42
C LYS A 6 4.06 -2.04 -13.89
N ILE A 7 3.46 -1.09 -13.18
CA ILE A 7 3.42 -1.08 -11.71
C ILE A 7 2.01 -1.37 -11.23
N PHE A 8 1.87 -2.40 -10.39
CA PHE A 8 0.61 -2.80 -9.81
C PHE A 8 0.59 -2.59 -8.30
N ARG A 9 -0.54 -2.13 -7.78
CA ARG A 9 -0.77 -1.93 -6.35
C ARG A 9 -2.24 -2.19 -6.03
N PRO A 10 -2.58 -2.55 -4.78
CA PRO A 10 -3.97 -2.75 -4.41
C PRO A 10 -4.66 -1.39 -4.24
N PRO A 11 -5.99 -1.29 -4.42
CA PRO A 11 -6.74 -0.04 -4.27
C PRO A 11 -6.52 0.65 -2.91
N SER A 12 -6.30 -0.13 -1.85
CA SER A 12 -6.00 0.38 -0.51
C SER A 12 -4.67 1.11 -0.39
N GLU A 13 -3.81 1.07 -1.41
CA GLU A 13 -2.53 1.77 -1.50
C GLU A 13 -2.54 2.88 -2.57
N ALA A 14 -3.72 3.37 -2.99
CA ALA A 14 -3.91 4.40 -4.01
C ALA A 14 -3.19 5.76 -3.75
N ASP A 15 -2.93 6.08 -2.49
CA ASP A 15 -2.21 7.27 -1.99
C ASP A 15 -0.81 6.93 -1.44
N ALA A 16 -0.36 5.67 -1.54
CA ALA A 16 0.96 5.29 -1.07
C ALA A 16 2.07 5.75 -2.03
N TYR A 17 3.20 6.15 -1.45
CA TYR A 17 4.46 6.21 -2.19
C TYR A 17 4.88 4.80 -2.60
N ILE A 18 5.09 4.57 -3.89
CA ILE A 18 5.48 3.25 -4.40
C ILE A 18 6.99 3.18 -4.49
N LEU A 19 7.60 2.34 -3.66
CA LEU A 19 8.99 1.96 -3.78
C LEU A 19 9.07 0.63 -4.52
N GLN A 20 9.45 0.63 -5.80
CA GLN A 20 9.71 -0.63 -6.50
C GLN A 20 11.06 -1.15 -6.03
N ALA A 21 11.14 -2.06 -5.04
CA ALA A 21 12.41 -2.61 -4.55
C ALA A 21 12.78 -3.94 -5.23
N THR A 22 11.79 -4.63 -5.77
CA THR A 22 11.94 -5.81 -6.63
C THR A 22 11.33 -5.52 -7.99
N ILE A 23 11.80 -6.22 -9.02
CA ILE A 23 11.18 -6.26 -10.34
C ILE A 23 10.48 -7.60 -10.48
N GLY A 24 9.20 -7.61 -10.84
CA GLY A 24 8.44 -8.85 -11.14
C GLY A 24 7.99 -9.64 -9.90
N CYS A 25 7.79 -10.95 -10.05
CA CYS A 25 7.34 -11.86 -8.99
C CYS A 25 8.28 -13.06 -8.91
N SER A 26 8.69 -13.49 -7.71
CA SER A 26 9.66 -14.59 -7.56
C SER A 26 9.10 -15.96 -8.01
N TRP A 27 7.77 -16.11 -8.01
CA TRP A 27 7.09 -17.30 -8.50
C TRP A 27 6.82 -17.27 -10.01
N ASN A 28 6.24 -16.18 -10.51
CA ASN A 28 5.90 -15.87 -11.92
C ASN A 28 5.40 -17.03 -12.82
N ARG A 29 4.69 -18.02 -12.26
CA ARG A 29 4.20 -19.19 -13.01
C ARG A 29 2.68 -19.36 -12.98
N CYS A 30 1.97 -18.49 -12.26
CA CYS A 30 0.52 -18.53 -12.18
C CYS A 30 -0.09 -18.37 -13.59
N THR A 31 -0.91 -19.31 -14.02
CA THR A 31 -1.42 -19.34 -15.42
C THR A 31 -2.37 -18.19 -15.77
N TYR A 32 -2.97 -17.55 -14.77
CA TYR A 32 -3.87 -16.41 -14.94
C TYR A 32 -3.17 -15.05 -14.87
N CYS A 33 -1.90 -15.01 -14.43
CA CYS A 33 -1.24 -13.77 -14.04
C CYS A 33 -0.51 -13.13 -15.22
N ASP A 34 -1.11 -12.09 -15.81
CA ASP A 34 -0.44 -11.22 -16.80
C ASP A 34 0.29 -10.02 -16.17
N MET A 35 0.16 -9.82 -14.85
CA MET A 35 0.71 -8.64 -14.18
C MET A 35 2.25 -8.58 -14.20
N TYR A 36 2.92 -9.73 -14.23
CA TYR A 36 4.38 -9.81 -14.14
C TYR A 36 4.99 -10.70 -15.23
N SER A 37 4.21 -11.09 -16.23
CA SER A 37 4.60 -12.00 -17.31
C SER A 37 5.73 -11.45 -18.18
N ASP A 38 5.86 -10.12 -18.26
CA ASP A 38 6.89 -9.38 -19.00
C ASP A 38 8.16 -9.06 -18.18
N LYS A 39 8.25 -9.56 -16.93
CA LYS A 39 9.34 -9.25 -16.00
C LYS A 39 10.08 -10.50 -15.53
N VAL A 40 11.40 -10.41 -15.45
CA VAL A 40 12.25 -11.38 -14.76
C VAL A 40 12.44 -10.94 -13.32
N TYR A 41 12.21 -11.84 -12.36
CA TYR A 41 12.39 -11.50 -10.96
C TYR A 41 13.84 -11.12 -10.65
N ARG A 42 14.02 -9.92 -10.10
CA ARG A 42 15.29 -9.49 -9.54
C ARG A 42 15.06 -8.46 -8.44
N GLU A 43 15.99 -8.40 -7.52
CA GLU A 43 16.04 -7.34 -6.53
C GLU A 43 16.78 -6.14 -7.13
N ARG A 44 16.33 -4.93 -6.80
CA ARG A 44 17.13 -3.73 -7.09
C ARG A 44 18.18 -3.57 -6.01
N GLU A 45 19.29 -2.94 -6.37
CA GLU A 45 20.32 -2.57 -5.40
C GLU A 45 19.73 -1.74 -4.26
N THR A 46 20.10 -2.10 -3.03
CA THR A 46 19.59 -1.46 -1.82
C THR A 46 19.87 0.04 -1.86
N ASP A 47 21.07 0.46 -2.27
CA ASP A 47 21.44 1.87 -2.33
C ASP A 47 20.57 2.69 -3.29
N ALA A 48 20.17 2.10 -4.42
CA ALA A 48 19.26 2.74 -5.35
C ALA A 48 17.86 2.92 -4.74
N CYS A 49 17.40 1.95 -3.94
CA CYS A 49 16.13 2.06 -3.20
C CYS A 49 16.21 3.13 -2.10
N LEU A 50 17.34 3.22 -1.40
CA LEU A 50 17.59 4.24 -0.38
C LEU A 50 17.67 5.65 -0.99
N GLU A 51 18.26 5.78 -2.18
CA GLU A 51 18.28 7.03 -2.94
C GLU A 51 16.87 7.47 -3.36
N ASP A 52 16.03 6.55 -3.84
CA ASP A 52 14.63 6.82 -4.17
C ASP A 52 13.86 7.36 -2.94
N LEU A 53 14.06 6.73 -1.77
CA LEU A 53 13.46 7.19 -0.51
C LEU A 53 13.97 8.57 -0.08
N ARG A 54 15.28 8.83 -0.17
CA ARG A 54 15.86 10.15 0.14
C ARG A 54 15.30 11.24 -0.77
N THR A 55 15.22 10.96 -2.07
CA THR A 55 14.66 11.88 -3.07
C THR A 55 13.19 12.18 -2.77
N ALA A 56 12.41 11.14 -2.47
CA ALA A 56 11.00 11.30 -2.10
C ALA A 56 10.83 12.08 -0.80
N ALA A 57 11.69 11.85 0.21
CA ALA A 57 11.68 12.60 1.46
C ALA A 57 11.99 14.09 1.22
N ALA A 58 12.96 14.41 0.36
CA ALA A 58 13.29 15.81 0.03
C ALA A 58 12.11 16.57 -0.59
N ILE A 59 11.27 15.90 -1.37
CA ILE A 59 10.14 16.52 -2.09
C ILE A 59 8.85 16.49 -1.28
N ALA A 60 8.59 15.39 -0.56
CA ALA A 60 7.27 15.05 -0.04
C ALA A 60 7.28 14.59 1.43
N LYS A 61 8.31 14.98 2.22
CA LYS A 61 8.51 14.63 3.64
C LYS A 61 7.23 14.53 4.47
N ASN A 62 6.39 15.56 4.40
CA ASN A 62 5.18 15.70 5.22
C ASN A 62 3.88 15.26 4.51
N ARG A 63 3.99 14.73 3.28
CA ARG A 63 2.86 14.26 2.47
C ARG A 63 2.80 12.73 2.38
N VAL A 64 3.95 12.06 2.43
CA VAL A 64 4.00 10.60 2.42
C VAL A 64 3.65 10.09 3.82
N ASP A 65 2.53 9.36 3.90
CA ASP A 65 2.11 8.67 5.12
C ASP A 65 1.98 7.15 4.91
N LYS A 66 2.08 6.67 3.67
CA LYS A 66 2.16 5.25 3.34
C LYS A 66 3.26 4.98 2.34
N VAL A 67 3.96 3.87 2.53
CA VAL A 67 4.89 3.30 1.56
C VAL A 67 4.40 1.92 1.16
N PHE A 68 4.31 1.69 -0.14
CA PHE A 68 4.06 0.38 -0.72
C PHE A 68 5.33 -0.08 -1.42
N VAL A 69 5.97 -1.12 -0.88
CA VAL A 69 7.12 -1.76 -1.51
C VAL A 69 6.56 -2.71 -2.56
N GLY A 70 6.67 -2.27 -3.81
CA GLY A 70 5.90 -2.77 -4.93
C GLY A 70 6.50 -3.97 -5.66
N ASP A 71 5.79 -4.32 -6.73
CA ASP A 71 5.90 -5.56 -7.49
C ASP A 71 5.46 -6.82 -6.71
N GLY A 72 5.50 -7.98 -7.38
CA GLY A 72 4.63 -9.11 -7.06
C GLY A 72 5.03 -9.93 -5.83
N ASP A 73 6.25 -9.75 -5.31
CA ASP A 73 6.75 -10.59 -4.22
C ASP A 73 7.92 -9.96 -3.43
N ALA A 74 7.79 -8.69 -3.04
CA ALA A 74 8.89 -7.96 -2.41
C ALA A 74 9.36 -8.57 -1.07
N LEU A 75 8.51 -9.35 -0.37
CA LEU A 75 8.93 -10.05 0.86
C LEU A 75 10.00 -11.13 0.61
N GLY A 76 10.18 -11.55 -0.65
CA GLY A 76 11.27 -12.45 -1.05
C GLY A 76 12.67 -11.89 -0.79
N MET A 77 12.83 -10.57 -0.69
CA MET A 77 14.13 -9.95 -0.39
C MET A 77 14.70 -10.38 0.98
N PRO A 78 16.03 -10.43 1.14
CA PRO A 78 16.71 -10.58 2.42
C PRO A 78 16.22 -9.61 3.51
N THR A 79 16.22 -10.09 4.75
CA THR A 79 15.63 -9.36 5.89
C THR A 79 16.43 -8.10 6.23
N ASP A 80 17.75 -8.15 6.14
CA ASP A 80 18.65 -7.01 6.31
C ASP A 80 18.36 -5.87 5.30
N ARG A 81 18.13 -6.21 4.03
CA ARG A 81 17.75 -5.24 2.99
C ARG A 81 16.41 -4.56 3.32
N TRP A 82 15.43 -5.36 3.76
CA TRP A 82 14.16 -4.83 4.24
C TRP A 82 14.31 -3.90 5.44
N LEU A 83 15.13 -4.27 6.43
CA LEU A 83 15.39 -3.45 7.62
C LEU A 83 16.02 -2.11 7.24
N ALA A 84 16.94 -2.09 6.27
CA ALA A 84 17.52 -0.85 5.74
C ALA A 84 16.45 0.06 5.10
N ILE A 85 15.59 -0.51 4.24
CA ILE A 85 14.48 0.22 3.61
C ILE A 85 13.51 0.78 4.65
N LEU A 86 13.10 -0.04 5.64
CA LEU A 86 12.16 0.37 6.68
C LEU A 86 12.74 1.50 7.54
N LYS A 87 14.02 1.39 7.94
CA LYS A 87 14.72 2.44 8.69
C LYS A 87 14.78 3.75 7.91
N ALA A 88 15.10 3.69 6.63
CA ALA A 88 15.17 4.88 5.79
C ALA A 88 13.79 5.52 5.56
N ALA A 89 12.74 4.71 5.39
CA ALA A 89 11.38 5.21 5.26
C ALA A 89 10.90 5.90 6.55
N ASP A 90 11.15 5.29 7.72
CA ASP A 90 10.78 5.86 9.03
C ASP A 90 11.51 7.19 9.29
N ALA A 91 12.82 7.25 8.99
CA ALA A 91 13.60 8.48 9.11
C ALA A 91 13.18 9.56 8.09
N GLY A 92 12.83 9.15 6.87
CA GLY A 92 12.49 10.05 5.77
C GLY A 92 11.11 10.67 5.85
N PHE A 93 10.13 9.97 6.46
CA PHE A 93 8.72 10.35 6.42
C PHE A 93 8.13 10.45 7.83
N PRO A 94 8.13 11.63 8.48
CA PRO A 94 7.66 11.82 9.85
C PRO A 94 6.18 11.45 10.09
N ARG A 95 5.37 11.35 9.03
CA ARG A 95 3.95 10.99 9.09
C ARG A 95 3.67 9.55 8.67
N LEU A 96 4.71 8.74 8.47
CA LEU A 96 4.57 7.35 8.02
C LEU A 96 3.72 6.54 9.02
N ARG A 97 2.54 6.12 8.57
CA ARG A 97 1.62 5.25 9.33
C ARG A 97 1.67 3.80 8.91
N ARG A 98 2.18 3.50 7.71
CA ARG A 98 2.15 2.13 7.15
C ARG A 98 3.24 1.93 6.11
N VAL A 99 3.91 0.77 6.21
CA VAL A 99 4.66 0.16 5.12
C VAL A 99 4.01 -1.17 4.77
N SER A 100 3.86 -1.47 3.48
CA SER A 100 3.20 -2.69 3.01
C SER A 100 3.82 -3.26 1.74
N CYS A 101 3.55 -4.54 1.44
CA CYS A 101 3.99 -5.21 0.20
C CYS A 101 3.06 -6.36 -0.20
N TYR A 102 3.20 -6.83 -1.44
CA TYR A 102 2.76 -8.17 -1.82
C TYR A 102 3.76 -9.23 -1.35
N ALA A 103 3.26 -10.42 -1.03
CA ALA A 103 4.07 -11.58 -0.74
C ALA A 103 3.36 -12.88 -1.15
N THR A 104 4.13 -13.84 -1.64
CA THR A 104 3.66 -15.23 -1.81
C THR A 104 3.63 -15.97 -0.48
N ALA A 105 2.76 -16.98 -0.35
CA ALA A 105 2.75 -17.84 0.84
C ALA A 105 4.11 -18.53 1.05
N ILE A 106 4.74 -18.95 -0.05
CA ILE A 106 6.08 -19.53 -0.09
C ILE A 106 7.09 -18.62 0.62
N ASN A 107 7.16 -17.33 0.25
CA ASN A 107 8.15 -16.43 0.83
C ASN A 107 7.84 -15.99 2.26
N ILE A 108 6.57 -15.97 2.65
CA ILE A 108 6.21 -15.79 4.08
C ILE A 108 6.71 -16.98 4.90
N LEU A 109 6.54 -18.20 4.40
CA LEU A 109 6.93 -19.42 5.11
C LEU A 109 8.46 -19.63 5.13
N LYS A 110 9.19 -19.08 4.15
CA LYS A 110 10.67 -19.07 4.16
C LYS A 110 11.26 -18.16 5.22
N LYS A 111 10.57 -17.10 5.62
CA LYS A 111 11.03 -16.23 6.72
C LYS A 111 10.81 -16.91 8.06
N THR A 112 11.80 -16.80 8.95
CA THR A 112 11.66 -17.28 10.31
C THR A 112 10.66 -16.41 11.09
N PRO A 113 10.09 -16.94 12.19
CA PRO A 113 9.26 -16.14 13.08
C PRO A 113 9.96 -14.86 13.57
N ASP A 114 11.24 -14.94 13.89
CA ASP A 114 12.04 -13.82 14.39
C ASP A 114 12.29 -12.77 13.31
N GLU A 115 12.58 -13.19 12.08
CA GLU A 115 12.70 -12.27 10.95
C GLU A 115 11.39 -11.50 10.72
N LEU A 116 10.25 -12.19 10.72
CA LEU A 116 8.96 -11.54 10.55
C LEU A 116 8.60 -10.63 11.73
N ALA A 117 8.99 -11.00 12.96
CA ALA A 117 8.85 -10.16 14.14
C ALA A 117 9.72 -8.89 14.01
N ALA A 118 10.97 -9.02 13.57
CA ALA A 118 11.87 -7.90 13.34
C ALA A 118 11.34 -6.94 12.26
N LEU A 119 10.84 -7.47 11.14
CA LEU A 119 10.21 -6.67 10.09
C LEU A 119 8.99 -5.89 10.59
N ARG A 120 8.15 -6.53 11.40
CA ARG A 120 7.00 -5.90 12.07
C ARG A 120 7.43 -4.78 13.02
N ALA A 121 8.43 -5.05 13.84
CA ALA A 121 8.99 -4.08 14.78
C ALA A 121 9.62 -2.89 14.05
N ALA A 122 10.22 -3.11 12.88
CA ALA A 122 10.79 -2.06 12.06
C ALA A 122 9.72 -1.22 11.32
N GLY A 123 8.59 -1.80 10.89
CA GLY A 123 7.49 -1.01 10.32
C GLY A 123 6.66 -1.67 9.22
N LEU A 124 7.03 -2.87 8.81
CA LEU A 124 6.23 -3.66 7.88
C LEU A 124 4.93 -4.08 8.58
N SER A 125 3.85 -3.36 8.28
CA SER A 125 2.59 -3.43 9.04
C SER A 125 1.47 -4.09 8.27
N ARG A 126 1.66 -4.36 6.98
CA ARG A 126 0.69 -5.06 6.15
C ARG A 126 1.36 -5.86 5.05
N ILE A 127 0.93 -7.10 4.89
CA ILE A 127 1.35 -7.99 3.82
C ILE A 127 0.08 -8.41 3.08
N TYR A 128 0.07 -8.23 1.76
CA TYR A 128 -1.01 -8.67 0.89
C TYR A 128 -0.67 -10.06 0.34
N ILE A 129 -1.48 -11.05 0.68
CA ILE A 129 -1.35 -12.45 0.24
C ILE A 129 -2.47 -12.73 -0.75
N GLY A 130 -2.15 -13.23 -1.94
CA GLY A 130 -3.15 -13.72 -2.90
C GLY A 130 -3.28 -15.23 -2.81
N PRO A 131 -4.33 -15.80 -2.19
CA PRO A 131 -4.58 -17.24 -2.21
C PRO A 131 -5.27 -17.73 -3.50
N GLU A 132 -6.12 -16.90 -4.10
CA GLU A 132 -6.97 -17.16 -5.28
C GLU A 132 -8.01 -18.28 -5.15
N SER A 133 -7.70 -19.36 -4.45
CA SER A 133 -8.59 -20.49 -4.21
C SER A 133 -8.30 -21.15 -2.86
N GLY A 134 -9.29 -21.85 -2.31
CA GLY A 134 -9.13 -22.77 -1.18
C GLY A 134 -9.09 -24.25 -1.56
N ASP A 135 -9.22 -24.57 -2.85
CA ASP A 135 -9.19 -25.94 -3.38
C ASP A 135 -7.84 -26.26 -4.02
N ASP A 136 -7.13 -27.27 -3.50
CA ASP A 136 -5.80 -27.67 -3.96
C ASP A 136 -5.79 -28.14 -5.42
N ALA A 137 -6.88 -28.76 -5.91
CA ALA A 137 -6.97 -29.15 -7.32
C ALA A 137 -6.95 -27.91 -8.23
N THR A 138 -7.67 -26.86 -7.85
CA THR A 138 -7.66 -25.56 -8.53
C THR A 138 -6.31 -24.88 -8.40
N LEU A 139 -5.70 -24.83 -7.21
CA LEU A 139 -4.37 -24.24 -7.00
C LEU A 139 -3.30 -24.88 -7.88
N LYS A 140 -3.37 -26.22 -8.06
CA LYS A 140 -2.52 -26.96 -8.99
C LYS A 140 -2.77 -26.59 -10.45
N ARG A 141 -4.03 -26.52 -10.88
CA ARG A 141 -4.40 -26.13 -12.26
C ARG A 141 -3.91 -24.73 -12.62
N ILE A 142 -3.96 -23.79 -11.68
CA ILE A 142 -3.49 -22.42 -11.91
C ILE A 142 -1.99 -22.23 -11.66
N ALA A 143 -1.28 -23.32 -11.35
CA ALA A 143 0.15 -23.31 -11.00
C ALA A 143 0.48 -22.27 -9.91
N LYS A 144 -0.26 -22.27 -8.80
CA LYS A 144 -0.06 -21.29 -7.71
C LYS A 144 1.25 -21.48 -6.95
N GLY A 145 1.77 -22.72 -6.92
CA GLY A 145 3.01 -23.08 -6.22
C GLY A 145 2.87 -23.30 -4.72
N SER A 146 1.66 -23.19 -4.18
CA SER A 146 1.34 -23.44 -2.78
C SER A 146 -0.06 -24.04 -2.63
N THR A 147 -0.26 -24.76 -1.54
CA THR A 147 -1.50 -25.43 -1.12
C THR A 147 -2.36 -24.54 -0.23
N PHE A 148 -3.60 -24.94 -0.01
CA PHE A 148 -4.50 -24.31 0.97
C PHE A 148 -3.87 -24.27 2.36
N ALA A 149 -3.30 -25.38 2.82
CA ALA A 149 -2.66 -25.47 4.13
C ALA A 149 -1.49 -24.49 4.27
N GLU A 150 -0.66 -24.35 3.23
CA GLU A 150 0.45 -23.37 3.22
C GLU A 150 -0.07 -21.92 3.23
N HIS A 151 -1.16 -21.63 2.53
CA HIS A 151 -1.80 -20.30 2.59
C HIS A 151 -2.33 -19.98 3.99
N VAL A 152 -2.93 -20.95 4.67
CA VAL A 152 -3.39 -20.80 6.06
C VAL A 152 -2.21 -20.54 6.99
N ALA A 153 -1.18 -21.39 6.93
CA ALA A 153 0.02 -21.26 7.75
C ALA A 153 0.75 -19.92 7.49
N ALA A 154 0.84 -19.50 6.23
CA ALA A 154 1.41 -18.21 5.86
C ALA A 154 0.60 -17.05 6.44
N ALA A 155 -0.73 -17.10 6.36
CA ALA A 155 -1.59 -16.06 6.93
C ALA A 155 -1.49 -15.98 8.46
N GLU A 156 -1.38 -17.11 9.15
CA GLU A 156 -1.15 -17.16 10.59
C GLU A 156 0.22 -16.57 10.97
N ARG A 157 1.28 -16.98 10.28
CA ARG A 157 2.64 -16.48 10.50
C ARG A 157 2.76 -14.98 10.18
N ALA A 158 2.09 -14.52 9.11
CA ALA A 158 2.01 -13.12 8.74
C ALA A 158 1.19 -12.29 9.73
N ARG A 159 0.18 -12.87 10.40
CA ARG A 159 -0.52 -12.19 11.50
C ARG A 159 0.35 -12.03 12.74
N GLY A 160 1.19 -13.02 13.04
CA GLY A 160 1.99 -13.07 14.28
C GLY A 160 1.11 -13.29 15.52
N GLY A 161 1.75 -13.65 16.64
CA GLY A 161 1.08 -13.81 17.94
C GLY A 161 0.40 -12.54 18.46
N ASP A 162 -0.56 -12.75 19.38
CA ASP A 162 -1.51 -11.84 20.07
C ASP A 162 -1.88 -10.48 19.42
N ARG A 163 -3.19 -10.32 19.19
CA ARG A 163 -3.85 -9.09 18.72
C ARG A 163 -3.58 -7.89 19.61
N ALA A 164 -3.45 -8.09 20.91
CA ALA A 164 -3.18 -7.02 21.87
C ALA A 164 -1.80 -6.37 21.65
N GLN A 165 -0.78 -7.17 21.32
CA GLN A 165 0.57 -6.68 21.06
C GLN A 165 0.64 -5.88 19.75
N ARG A 166 -0.14 -6.30 18.74
CA ARG A 166 -0.30 -5.56 17.47
C ARG A 166 -0.97 -4.21 17.67
N ASP A 167 -2.03 -4.17 18.46
CA ASP A 167 -2.77 -2.94 18.73
C ASP A 167 -1.93 -1.93 19.54
N ARG A 168 -1.07 -2.40 20.46
CA ARG A 168 -0.12 -1.53 21.19
C ARG A 168 0.95 -0.93 20.27
N ALA A 169 1.62 -1.75 19.46
CA ALA A 169 2.64 -1.27 18.52
C ALA A 169 2.05 -0.27 17.49
N ALA A 170 0.81 -0.50 17.04
CA ALA A 170 0.11 0.43 16.17
C ALA A 170 -0.29 1.74 16.88
N ARG A 171 -0.65 1.69 18.17
CA ARG A 171 -0.97 2.88 18.99
C ARG A 171 0.28 3.70 19.28
N ASP A 172 1.41 3.08 19.62
CA ASP A 172 2.66 3.79 19.92
C ASP A 172 3.20 4.55 18.72
N ARG A 173 3.12 3.97 17.51
CA ARG A 173 3.45 4.70 16.26
C ARG A 173 2.47 5.84 15.98
N ARG A 174 1.17 5.67 16.25
CA ARG A 174 0.16 6.74 16.13
C ARG A 174 0.38 7.87 17.13
N HIS A 175 0.91 7.58 18.32
CA HIS A 175 1.28 8.61 19.30
C HIS A 175 2.54 9.38 18.91
N ARG A 176 3.55 8.72 18.29
CA ARG A 176 4.72 9.41 17.72
C ARG A 176 4.39 10.32 16.53
N THR A 177 3.35 9.99 15.76
CA THR A 177 2.98 10.68 14.50
C THR A 177 1.82 11.67 14.64
N ARG A 178 1.22 11.84 15.83
CA ARG A 178 0.26 12.91 16.08
C ARG A 178 1.01 14.25 16.01
N PRO A 179 0.62 15.19 15.13
CA PRO A 179 1.04 16.57 15.30
C PRO A 179 0.64 16.98 16.71
N ARG A 180 1.54 17.58 17.50
CA ARG A 180 1.09 18.35 18.67
C ARG A 180 0.01 19.28 18.13
N ALA A 181 -1.22 19.16 18.63
CA ALA A 181 -2.27 20.10 18.29
C ALA A 181 -1.65 21.49 18.48
N ARG A 182 -1.59 22.30 17.42
CA ARG A 182 -1.21 23.69 17.58
C ARG A 182 -2.23 24.24 18.56
N VAL A 183 -1.78 24.59 19.76
CA VAL A 183 -2.50 25.52 20.61
C VAL A 183 -2.76 26.70 19.69
N ARG A 184 -4.01 26.90 19.29
CA ARG A 184 -4.37 28.13 18.61
C ARG A 184 -4.12 29.19 19.66
N ASP A 185 -3.07 29.99 19.48
CA ASP A 185 -2.87 31.18 20.30
C ASP A 185 -4.18 31.97 20.21
N ARG A 186 -4.87 32.03 21.35
CA ARG A 186 -6.05 32.86 21.49
C ARG A 186 -5.56 34.28 21.27
N PRO A 187 -6.05 35.02 20.26
CA PRO A 187 -5.62 36.41 20.09
C PRO A 187 -5.96 37.19 21.37
N PRO A 188 -5.11 38.15 21.76
CA PRO A 188 -5.36 38.95 22.95
C PRO A 188 -6.72 39.66 22.81
N ASP A 189 -7.47 39.59 23.89
CA ASP A 189 -8.77 40.24 24.05
C ASP A 189 -8.57 41.75 24.01
N HIS A 190 -8.80 42.35 22.84
CA HIS A 190 -8.94 43.79 22.73
C HIS A 190 -10.36 44.13 23.13
N GLY A 191 -10.51 44.49 24.41
CA GLY A 191 -11.73 45.10 24.91
C GLY A 191 -11.98 46.42 24.21
N ASP A 192 -13.15 46.53 23.58
CA ASP A 192 -13.79 47.80 23.28
C ASP A 192 -15.29 47.68 23.59
N GLY A 193 -15.80 48.74 24.21
CA GLY A 193 -17.08 48.81 24.93
C GLY A 193 -18.36 48.82 24.07
N PRO A 194 -19.50 49.20 24.68
CA PRO A 194 -20.82 48.82 24.19
C PRO A 194 -21.30 49.74 23.07
N GLY A 195 -21.49 49.18 21.87
CA GLY A 195 -22.11 49.83 20.72
C GLY A 195 -23.48 49.23 20.39
N VAL A 196 -24.46 50.11 20.23
CA VAL A 196 -25.89 49.84 20.01
C VAL A 196 -26.22 49.29 18.60
N ARG A 197 -27.26 48.42 18.60
CA ARG A 197 -28.10 47.81 17.53
C ARG A 197 -28.26 48.57 16.21
N VAL A 198 -28.45 47.84 15.09
CA VAL A 198 -29.59 47.97 14.12
C VAL A 198 -29.71 46.65 13.31
N GLY A 199 -30.93 46.15 13.07
CA GLY A 199 -31.22 45.01 12.19
C GLY A 199 -31.75 45.42 10.81
N ALA A 200 -31.88 44.47 9.89
CA ALA A 200 -32.93 44.44 8.86
C ALA A 200 -32.84 43.14 8.06
N ASP A 201 -34.01 42.61 7.79
CA ASP A 201 -34.36 41.51 6.89
C ASP A 201 -33.90 41.78 5.44
N ASP A 202 -33.77 40.73 4.61
CA ASP A 202 -34.79 40.37 3.61
C ASP A 202 -34.26 39.52 2.42
N HIS A 203 -35.17 38.63 1.96
CA HIS A 203 -35.29 37.99 0.63
C HIS A 203 -34.20 36.96 0.18
N GLY A 204 -34.49 35.82 -0.46
CA GLY A 204 -35.69 35.28 -1.10
C GLY A 204 -35.28 34.45 -2.35
N GLY A 205 -35.93 33.30 -2.59
CA GLY A 205 -35.96 32.52 -3.86
C GLY A 205 -34.92 31.38 -3.97
N ALA A 206 -35.27 30.08 -4.06
CA ALA A 206 -35.99 29.36 -5.15
C ALA A 206 -35.21 29.44 -6.49
N GLU A 207 -34.94 28.41 -7.30
CA GLU A 207 -35.55 27.09 -7.53
C GLU A 207 -34.65 26.29 -8.53
N ASP A 208 -34.81 24.97 -8.55
CA ASP A 208 -34.73 23.98 -9.65
C ASP A 208 -33.77 24.08 -10.86
N ALA A 209 -33.15 22.95 -11.20
CA ALA A 209 -33.47 22.21 -12.43
C ALA A 209 -32.67 20.90 -12.59
N ALA A 210 -33.37 19.90 -13.14
CA ALA A 210 -32.97 18.50 -13.30
C ALA A 210 -32.21 18.19 -14.59
N ALA A 211 -31.69 16.94 -14.61
CA ALA A 211 -31.55 16.02 -15.75
C ALA A 211 -30.51 16.30 -16.86
N HIS A 212 -29.58 15.33 -17.05
CA HIS A 212 -29.62 14.47 -18.24
C HIS A 212 -28.67 13.27 -18.12
N ALA A 213 -29.23 12.08 -18.32
CA ALA A 213 -28.54 10.81 -18.46
C ALA A 213 -28.07 10.59 -19.91
N ALA A 214 -26.91 9.95 -20.10
CA ALA A 214 -26.50 9.40 -21.38
C ALA A 214 -25.78 8.04 -21.18
N HIS A 215 -26.44 6.98 -21.64
CA HIS A 215 -25.87 5.63 -21.80
C HIS A 215 -24.98 5.56 -23.05
N PRO A 216 -23.87 4.79 -23.04
CA PRO A 216 -23.27 4.27 -24.27
C PRO A 216 -23.72 2.82 -24.56
N ARG A 217 -24.12 2.60 -25.82
CA ARG A 217 -24.45 1.29 -26.45
C ARG A 217 -23.19 0.43 -26.70
N PRO A 218 -23.32 -0.90 -26.86
CA PRO A 218 -22.20 -1.83 -26.92
C PRO A 218 -21.51 -1.90 -28.30
N LEU A 219 -20.19 -2.09 -28.27
CA LEU A 219 -19.35 -2.37 -29.44
C LEU A 219 -19.54 -3.83 -29.91
N ARG A 220 -19.82 -3.99 -31.21
CA ARG A 220 -19.96 -5.28 -31.89
C ARG A 220 -18.60 -5.98 -32.05
N ALA A 221 -18.63 -7.30 -31.89
CA ALA A 221 -17.57 -8.24 -32.21
C ALA A 221 -17.27 -8.26 -33.72
N ALA A 222 -15.98 -8.38 -34.06
CA ALA A 222 -15.52 -8.81 -35.37
C ALA A 222 -14.62 -10.04 -35.18
N VAL A 223 -15.19 -11.21 -35.44
CA VAL A 223 -14.46 -12.46 -35.66
C VAL A 223 -13.85 -12.40 -37.05
N ARG A 224 -12.53 -12.59 -37.15
CA ARG A 224 -11.88 -13.04 -38.39
C ARG A 224 -10.87 -14.11 -38.04
N GLY A 225 -11.20 -15.35 -38.42
CA GLY A 225 -10.27 -16.46 -38.45
C GLY A 225 -9.17 -16.24 -39.48
N ARG A 226 -8.02 -16.83 -39.20
CA ARG A 226 -7.02 -17.21 -40.20
C ARG A 226 -6.46 -18.56 -39.79
N ASP A 227 -6.80 -19.55 -40.58
CA ASP A 227 -6.04 -20.78 -40.76
C ASP A 227 -4.64 -20.48 -41.29
N ALA A 228 -3.66 -21.29 -40.88
CA ALA A 228 -2.54 -21.79 -41.68
C ALA A 228 -1.55 -22.56 -40.77
N PRO A 229 -0.68 -23.39 -41.34
CA PRO A 229 -0.93 -24.69 -41.95
C PRO A 229 -0.49 -25.86 -41.04
#